data_AF-B0MFI7-F1
#
_entry.id   AF-B0MFI7-F1
#
_cell.length_a   1.000
_cell.length_b   1.000
_cell.length_c   1.000
_cell.angle_alpha   90.00
_cell.angle_beta   90.00
_cell.angle_gamma   90.00
#
_symmetry.space_group_name_H-M   'P 1'
#
loop_
_entity.id
_entity.type
_entity.pdbx_description
1 polymer ?
#
loop_
_entity_poly.entity_id
_entity_poly.type
_entity_poly.pdbx_seq_one_letter_code
_entity_poly.pdbx_strand_id
1 'polypeptide(L)' 'MYLLIRRKNNEIFLDTANVDEIREANEMGIICGVTTNPSIISKEGRDFKEDYRVAFVE' A
#
# COMPACT_ATOMS: atom_id res chain seq x y z
N MET A 1 -3.50 4.59 -13.69
CA MET A 1 -3.02 5.50 -12.62
C MET A 1 -3.94 5.31 -11.42
N TYR A 2 -4.17 4.07 -10.97
CA TYR A 2 -3.36 3.26 -10.04
C TYR A 2 -3.19 3.85 -8.64
N LEU A 3 -4.26 4.43 -8.09
CA LEU A 3 -4.50 4.43 -6.65
C LEU A 3 -5.89 3.82 -6.43
N LEU A 4 -5.98 2.51 -6.20
CA LEU A 4 -7.25 1.87 -5.88
C LEU A 4 -7.54 2.07 -4.40
N ILE A 5 -7.92 3.30 -4.02
CA ILE A 5 -8.27 3.62 -2.64
C ILE A 5 -9.45 2.75 -2.21
N ARG A 6 -9.23 1.86 -1.23
CA ARG A 6 -10.29 1.05 -0.63
C ARG A 6 -10.78 1.76 0.61
N ARG A 7 -12.07 2.15 0.63
CA ARG A 7 -12.73 2.70 1.81
C ARG A 7 -13.43 1.58 2.58
N LYS A 8 -13.04 1.34 3.83
CA LYS A 8 -13.79 0.50 4.77
C LYS A 8 -14.12 1.36 5.98
N ASN A 9 -15.39 1.58 6.28
CA ASN A 9 -15.83 2.32 7.48
C ASN A 9 -15.10 3.66 7.75
N ASN A 10 -14.91 4.50 6.71
CA ASN A 10 -14.20 5.79 6.73
C ASN A 10 -12.66 5.75 6.77
N GLU A 11 -12.06 4.57 6.82
CA GLU A 11 -10.62 4.37 6.71
C GLU A 11 -10.19 4.28 5.25
N ILE A 12 -9.06 4.89 4.91
CA ILE A 12 -8.48 4.89 3.56
C ILE A 12 -7.30 3.94 3.56
N PHE A 13 -7.32 2.96 2.66
CA PHE A 13 -6.20 2.05 2.44
C PHE A 13 -5.60 2.27 1.04
N LEU A 14 -4.28 2.29 0.99
CA LEU A 14 -3.53 2.40 -0.26
C LEU A 14 -3.26 1.02 -0.86
N ASP A 15 -3.61 0.79 -2.12
CA ASP A 15 -3.32 -0.47 -2.83
C ASP A 15 -2.05 -0.32 -3.68
N THR A 16 -0.88 -0.45 -3.06
CA THR A 16 0.42 -0.27 -3.71
C THR A 16 1.52 -1.14 -3.07
N ALA A 17 2.60 -1.38 -3.81
CA ALA A 17 3.86 -1.92 -3.30
C ALA A 17 5.02 -0.91 -3.42
N ASN A 18 4.72 0.33 -3.85
CA ASN A 18 5.71 1.39 -3.95
C ASN A 18 5.90 2.07 -2.58
N VAL A 19 7.08 1.88 -1.98
CA VAL A 19 7.40 2.41 -0.65
C VAL A 19 7.37 3.94 -0.59
N ASP A 20 7.70 4.64 -1.68
CA ASP A 20 7.73 6.10 -1.70
C ASP A 20 6.31 6.68 -1.67
N GLU A 21 5.37 6.07 -2.40
CA GLU A 21 3.93 6.43 -2.33
C GLU A 21 3.34 6.16 -0.93
N ILE A 22 3.74 5.05 -0.30
CA ILE A 22 3.31 4.71 1.07
C ILE A 22 3.80 5.77 2.06
N ARG A 23 5.07 6.18 1.96
CA ARG A 23 5.65 7.21 2.83
C ARG A 23 4.94 8.54 2.67
N GLU A 24 4.75 9.01 1.44
CA GLU A 24 4.08 10.28 1.17
C GLU A 24 2.64 10.28 1.72
N ALA A 25 1.87 9.22 1.45
CA ALA A 25 0.50 9.11 1.94
C ALA A 25 0.42 9.02 3.47
N ASN A 26 1.40 8.38 4.11
CA ASN A 26 1.49 8.30 5.56
C ASN A 26 1.87 9.65 6.19
N GLU A 27 2.83 10.38 5.58
CA GLU A 27 3.23 11.73 6.01
C GLU A 27 2.08 12.74 5.89
N MET A 28 1.24 12.58 4.88
CA MET A 28 0.01 13.36 4.71
C MET A 28 -1.09 13.00 5.73
N GLY A 29 -0.96 11.88 6.46
CA GLY A 29 -1.96 11.41 7.41
C GLY A 29 -3.29 10.97 6.78
N ILE A 30 -3.27 10.62 5.49
CA ILE A 30 -4.49 10.31 4.72
C ILE A 30 -4.83 8.83 4.69
N ILE A 31 -3.90 7.93 5.03
CA ILE A 31 -4.10 6.47 4.98
C ILE A 31 -4.03 5.87 6.38
N CYS A 32 -4.84 4.83 6.58
CA CYS A 32 -4.86 3.99 7.79
C CYS A 32 -4.02 2.71 7.62
N GLY A 33 -3.49 2.48 6.42
CA GLY A 33 -2.66 1.33 6.12
C GLY A 33 -2.54 1.08 4.62
N VAL A 34 -1.82 0.01 4.30
CA VAL A 34 -1.55 -0.41 2.93
C VAL A 34 -2.10 -1.81 2.73
N THR A 35 -2.77 -2.01 1.61
CA THR A 35 -3.09 -3.35 1.10
C THR A 35 -2.24 -3.59 -0.14
N THR A 36 -1.91 -4.85 -0.39
CA THR A 36 -1.25 -5.21 -1.63
C THR A 36 -1.74 -6.56 -2.09
N ASN A 37 -1.66 -6.80 -3.41
CA ASN A 37 -1.99 -8.08 -4.01
C ASN A 37 -0.82 -8.55 -4.90
N PRO A 38 -0.69 -9.87 -5.13
CA PRO A 38 0.41 -10.44 -5.93
C PRO A 38 0.59 -9.82 -7.31
N SER A 39 -0.51 -9.40 -7.94
CA SER A 39 -0.49 -8.80 -9.26
C SER A 39 0.17 -7.41 -9.28
N ILE A 40 0.10 -6.66 -8.17
CA ILE A 40 0.75 -5.34 -8.05
C ILE A 40 2.25 -5.53 -7.76
N ILE A 41 2.60 -6.40 -6.82
CA ILE A 41 4.01 -6.68 -6.47
C ILE A 41 4.79 -7.21 -7.69
N SER A 42 4.18 -8.10 -8.48
CA SER A 42 4.79 -8.61 -9.71
C SER A 42 5.03 -7.53 -10.78
N LYS A 43 4.26 -6.43 -10.78
CA LYS A 43 4.44 -5.31 -11.71
C LYS A 43 5.54 -4.35 -11.26
N GLU A 44 5.73 -4.22 -9.95
CA GLU A 44 6.77 -3.39 -9.33
C GLU A 44 8.15 -4.10 -9.27
N GLY A 45 8.24 -5.34 -9.74
CA GLY A 45 9.50 -6.08 -9.86
C GLY A 45 10.11 -6.53 -8.53
N ARG A 46 9.32 -6.60 -7.46
CA ARG A 46 9.77 -7.01 -6.13
C ARG A 46 9.39 -8.47 -5.81
N ASP A 47 10.15 -9.10 -4.90
CA ASP A 47 9.89 -10.48 -4.48
C ASP A 47 8.76 -10.52 -3.43
N PHE A 48 7.75 -11.34 -3.71
CA PHE A 48 6.47 -11.38 -3.00
C PHE A 48 6.59 -11.70 -1.51
N LYS A 49 7.64 -12.40 -1.08
CA LYS A 49 7.81 -12.82 0.32
C LYS A 49 8.33 -11.73 1.24
N GLU A 50 9.09 -10.78 0.73
CA GLU A 50 9.76 -9.77 1.57
C GLU A 50 8.84 -8.57 1.85
N ASP A 51 7.98 -8.23 0.89
CA ASP A 51 7.14 -7.03 0.95
C ASP A 51 5.89 -7.13 1.86
N TYR A 52 5.47 -8.32 2.28
CA TYR A 52 4.37 -8.46 3.25
C TYR A 52 4.68 -7.84 4.61
N ARG A 53 5.95 -7.74 4.99
CA ARG A 53 6.36 -7.23 6.30
C ARG A 53 6.21 -5.71 6.43
N VAL A 54 6.10 -5.01 5.30
CA VAL A 54 6.01 -3.54 5.26
C VAL A 54 4.55 -3.04 5.29
N ALA A 55 3.57 -3.92 5.08
CA ALA A 55 2.17 -3.55 4.88
C ALA A 55 1.37 -3.29 6.18
N PHE A 56 1.92 -3.61 7.35
CA PHE A 56 1.28 -3.34 8.63
C PHE A 56 2.13 -2.34 9.40
N VAL A 57 1.86 -1.07 9.18
CA VAL A 57 2.24 -0.03 10.15
C VAL A 57 1.14 -0.06 11.21
N GLU A 58 1.49 -0.38 12.46
CA GLU A 58 0.57 -0.29 13.60
C GLU A 58 -0.02 1.13 13.75
#